data_AF-A0A3A0G1F0-F1
#
_entry.id   AF-A0A3A0G1F0-F1
#
_cell.length_a   1.000
_cell.length_b   1.000
_cell.length_c   1.000
_cell.angle_alpha   90.00
_cell.angle_beta   90.00
_cell.angle_gamma   90.00
#
_symmetry.space_group_name_H-M   'P 1'
#
loop_
_entity.id
_entity.type
_entity.pdbx_description
1 polymer ?
#
loop_
_entity_poly.entity_id
_entity_poly.type
_entity_poly.pdbx_seq_one_letter_code
_entity_poly.pdbx_strand_id
1 'polypeptide(L)'
;MADEVGDAVGGGIFNYGGALEITNGSVISGNSAEAGGGILSNGGSTGITGSTITGNSAEYIGGGVYVGGGSLTIADSTISDNSADAGGGVVTVYAAATITGSTITGNSAILVGPPVGGGGVLVAFGTAALSSSTVSGNSALIGGGVQAFAGNLGIDHSTIAGNSAYYGAGLANFGFYAPGYGTTTLTNSTISGNSAAAVGGGVFNGGQLNARNATITGNSAGYGGGIATGLLTPYGSTDLTNSIVADQVGGGDCYGSVFTSGDFNLDSDNTCNLTQASDIPGGNADVGPLALNAPGATETHALLPGSDALDAGDCSGGAVTDDQRTVSRPQGPACDIGAYEREQAV
;
A
#
# COMPACT_ATOMS: atom_id res chain seq x y z
N MET A 1 25.79 -10.41 24.76
CA MET A 1 26.95 -11.16 24.25
C MET A 1 27.18 -10.55 22.87
N ALA A 2 28.30 -9.85 22.71
CA ALA A 2 28.63 -9.11 21.50
C ALA A 2 28.78 -10.08 20.32
N ASP A 3 28.16 -9.76 19.20
CA ASP A 3 28.60 -10.24 17.90
C ASP A 3 28.74 -9.01 17.01
N GLU A 4 29.91 -8.90 16.42
CA GLU A 4 30.42 -7.74 15.72
C GLU A 4 29.84 -7.71 14.31
N VAL A 5 29.01 -6.72 13.99
CA VAL A 5 28.84 -6.26 12.61
C VAL A 5 29.83 -5.12 12.41
N GLY A 6 31.03 -5.45 11.93
CA GLY A 6 32.02 -4.47 11.52
C GLY A 6 31.60 -3.77 10.22
N ASP A 7 31.58 -2.44 10.24
CA ASP A 7 31.71 -1.50 9.11
C ASP A 7 30.67 -1.49 7.96
N ALA A 8 29.39 -1.32 8.31
CA ALA A 8 28.26 -1.23 7.37
C ALA A 8 27.31 -0.04 7.66
N VAL A 9 27.85 1.17 7.85
CA VAL A 9 27.08 2.34 8.31
C VAL A 9 26.46 3.15 7.16
N GLY A 10 25.27 3.71 7.40
CA GLY A 10 24.42 4.37 6.41
C GLY A 10 25.16 5.33 5.49
N GLY A 11 24.87 5.24 4.19
CA GLY A 11 25.72 5.83 3.16
C GLY A 11 25.75 7.35 3.19
N GLY A 12 24.59 7.98 3.45
CA GLY A 12 24.49 9.43 3.65
C GLY A 12 24.52 9.81 5.13
N ILE A 13 23.60 9.26 5.93
CA ILE A 13 23.46 9.58 7.34
C ILE A 13 23.31 8.31 8.17
N PHE A 14 24.06 8.24 9.28
CA PHE A 14 23.86 7.24 10.32
C PHE A 14 23.39 7.88 11.63
N ASN A 15 22.21 7.49 12.10
CA ASN A 15 21.64 7.89 13.38
C ASN A 15 21.58 6.68 14.34
N TYR A 16 22.22 6.78 15.50
CA TYR A 16 22.27 5.71 16.49
C TYR A 16 21.68 6.18 17.83
N GLY A 17 20.39 5.87 18.05
CA GLY A 17 19.63 6.25 19.24
C GLY A 17 19.29 7.73 19.37
N GLY A 18 19.68 8.56 18.40
CA GLY A 18 19.47 10.01 18.41
C GLY A 18 18.15 10.44 17.75
N ALA A 19 17.91 11.75 17.76
CA ALA A 19 16.85 12.39 16.99
C ALA A 19 17.44 13.04 15.73
N LEU A 20 17.04 12.54 14.56
CA LEU A 20 17.42 13.06 13.26
C LEU A 20 16.23 13.81 12.63
N GLU A 21 16.42 15.07 12.27
CA GLU A 21 15.42 15.90 11.60
C GLU A 21 15.97 16.42 10.26
N ILE A 22 15.32 16.05 9.16
CA ILE A 22 15.66 16.44 7.79
C ILE A 22 14.50 17.29 7.27
N THR A 23 14.75 18.57 7.04
CA THR A 23 13.70 19.55 6.74
C THR A 23 14.13 20.55 5.67
N ASN A 24 13.21 21.45 5.28
CA ASN A 24 13.51 22.64 4.46
C ASN A 24 14.10 22.34 3.07
N GLY A 25 13.54 21.37 2.35
CA GLY A 25 14.00 21.06 1.00
C GLY A 25 15.35 20.36 0.96
N SER A 26 15.74 19.67 2.04
CA SER A 26 16.99 18.90 2.09
C SER A 26 16.95 17.77 1.05
N VAL A 27 18.11 17.49 0.46
CA VAL A 27 18.27 16.42 -0.53
C VAL A 27 19.38 15.47 -0.08
N ILE A 28 19.05 14.18 0.04
CA ILE A 28 20.02 13.10 0.30
C ILE A 28 20.03 12.20 -0.93
N SER A 29 21.15 12.20 -1.66
CA SER A 29 21.20 11.53 -2.95
C SER A 29 22.54 10.96 -3.33
N GLY A 30 22.54 9.86 -4.10
CA GLY A 30 23.74 9.27 -4.69
C GLY A 30 24.65 8.57 -3.68
N ASN A 31 24.12 8.21 -2.51
CA ASN A 31 24.89 7.53 -1.46
C ASN A 31 24.79 6.02 -1.60
N SER A 32 25.83 5.30 -1.17
CA SER A 32 25.86 3.85 -1.18
C SER A 32 26.42 3.29 0.12
N ALA A 33 25.79 2.25 0.66
CA ALA A 33 26.28 1.52 1.84
C ALA A 33 25.86 0.05 1.80
N GLU A 34 26.23 -0.73 2.81
CA GLU A 34 25.69 -2.08 2.99
C GLU A 34 24.22 -2.06 3.47
N ALA A 35 23.85 -1.11 4.34
CA ALA A 35 22.47 -0.91 4.79
C ALA A 35 22.18 0.59 4.94
N GLY A 36 20.95 1.01 4.63
CA GLY A 36 20.55 2.41 4.73
C GLY A 36 21.33 3.30 3.78
N GLY A 37 21.19 3.09 2.47
CA GLY A 37 21.97 3.76 1.44
C GLY A 37 21.94 5.28 1.59
N GLY A 38 20.76 5.86 1.72
CA GLY A 38 20.60 7.26 2.10
C GLY A 38 20.73 7.47 3.61
N ILE A 39 19.83 6.83 4.38
CA ILE A 39 19.75 6.98 5.83
C ILE A 39 19.68 5.61 6.51
N LEU A 40 20.51 5.41 7.52
CA LEU A 40 20.42 4.32 8.48
C LEU A 40 20.11 4.90 9.86
N SER A 41 18.99 4.51 10.47
CA SER A 41 18.59 4.91 11.83
C SER A 41 18.35 3.69 12.70
N ASN A 42 18.96 3.62 13.89
CA ASN A 42 18.79 2.49 14.81
C ASN A 42 18.40 2.98 16.21
N GLY A 43 17.18 2.63 16.67
CA GLY A 43 16.70 2.88 18.03
C GLY A 43 16.38 4.34 18.40
N GLY A 44 16.30 5.25 17.43
CA GLY A 44 16.03 6.69 17.62
C GLY A 44 14.78 7.19 16.86
N SER A 45 14.61 8.51 16.78
CA SER A 45 13.55 9.13 15.96
C SER A 45 14.13 9.72 14.67
N THR A 46 13.41 9.60 13.56
CA THR A 46 13.80 10.17 12.27
C THR A 46 12.61 10.88 11.63
N GLY A 47 12.71 12.19 11.51
CA GLY A 47 11.76 13.06 10.81
C GLY A 47 12.29 13.50 9.45
N ILE A 48 11.50 13.34 8.40
CA ILE A 48 11.78 13.79 7.04
C ILE A 48 10.57 14.61 6.57
N THR A 49 10.74 15.92 6.47
CA THR A 49 9.63 16.84 6.14
C THR A 49 10.01 17.75 4.98
N GLY A 50 9.16 17.84 3.95
CA GLY A 50 9.40 18.73 2.81
C GLY A 50 10.74 18.49 2.13
N SER A 51 11.20 17.23 2.04
CA SER A 51 12.56 16.87 1.64
C SER A 51 12.59 15.74 0.60
N THR A 52 13.76 15.49 0.00
CA THR A 52 13.93 14.47 -1.04
C THR A 52 15.05 13.49 -0.71
N ILE A 53 14.76 12.18 -0.78
CA ILE A 53 15.75 11.10 -0.65
C ILE A 53 15.76 10.33 -1.97
N THR A 54 16.83 10.45 -2.76
CA THR A 54 16.81 9.95 -4.14
C THR A 54 18.09 9.34 -4.66
N GLY A 55 18.00 8.28 -5.47
CA GLY A 55 19.17 7.69 -6.13
C GLY A 55 20.20 7.12 -5.16
N ASN A 56 19.77 6.66 -3.97
CA ASN A 56 20.65 6.02 -3.00
C ASN A 56 20.55 4.49 -3.12
N SER A 57 21.65 3.79 -2.83
CA SER A 57 21.73 2.34 -2.93
C SER A 57 22.21 1.68 -1.64
N ALA A 58 21.64 0.53 -1.29
CA ALA A 58 22.19 -0.35 -0.27
C ALA A 58 22.50 -1.73 -0.86
N GLU A 59 23.56 -2.39 -0.41
CA GLU A 59 23.80 -3.79 -0.80
C GLU A 59 22.67 -4.66 -0.26
N TYR A 60 22.38 -4.60 1.05
CA TYR A 60 21.44 -5.52 1.68
C TYR A 60 20.04 -4.95 1.88
N ILE A 61 19.92 -3.78 2.53
CA ILE A 61 18.60 -3.31 2.98
C ILE A 61 18.46 -1.80 3.05
N GLY A 62 17.30 -1.29 2.62
CA GLY A 62 16.92 0.12 2.74
C GLY A 62 17.76 1.03 1.88
N GLY A 63 17.49 1.04 0.56
CA GLY A 63 18.22 1.88 -0.38
C GLY A 63 18.10 3.36 -0.02
N GLY A 64 16.88 3.84 0.20
CA GLY A 64 16.61 5.22 0.62
C GLY A 64 16.77 5.38 2.13
N VAL A 65 15.87 4.75 2.89
CA VAL A 65 15.78 4.89 4.35
C VAL A 65 15.63 3.52 4.99
N TYR A 66 16.47 3.23 5.98
CA TYR A 66 16.31 2.10 6.88
C TYR A 66 16.17 2.60 8.33
N VAL A 67 15.11 2.17 9.00
CA VAL A 67 14.89 2.41 10.43
C VAL A 67 14.70 1.08 11.17
N GLY A 68 15.70 0.70 11.96
CA GLY A 68 15.67 -0.47 12.84
C GLY A 68 15.37 -0.06 14.28
N GLY A 69 14.19 -0.39 14.79
CA GLY A 69 13.71 0.13 16.08
C GLY A 69 13.48 1.66 16.06
N GLY A 70 12.76 2.17 17.06
CA GLY A 70 12.44 3.60 17.13
C GLY A 70 11.28 4.02 16.23
N SER A 71 11.35 5.23 15.65
CA SER A 71 10.26 5.79 14.83
C SER A 71 10.72 6.55 13.59
N LEU A 72 9.90 6.49 12.56
CA LEU A 72 10.05 7.22 11.30
C LEU A 72 8.80 8.08 11.05
N THR A 73 9.00 9.35 10.71
CA THR A 73 7.96 10.23 10.18
C THR A 73 8.43 10.80 8.85
N ILE A 74 7.63 10.62 7.80
CA ILE A 74 7.84 11.21 6.48
C ILE A 74 6.60 12.06 6.18
N ALA A 75 6.79 13.35 5.96
CA ALA A 75 5.72 14.29 5.65
C ALA A 75 6.08 15.13 4.43
N ASP A 76 5.13 15.27 3.50
CA ASP A 76 5.27 16.15 2.31
C ASP A 76 6.59 15.97 1.57
N SER A 77 7.07 14.73 1.48
CA SER A 77 8.43 14.41 1.01
C SER A 77 8.40 13.45 -0.17
N THR A 78 9.52 13.38 -0.89
CA THR A 78 9.70 12.47 -2.02
C THR A 78 10.83 11.48 -1.74
N ILE A 79 10.53 10.19 -1.81
CA ILE A 79 11.50 9.09 -1.73
C ILE A 79 11.53 8.41 -3.09
N SER A 80 12.58 8.61 -3.90
CA SER A 80 12.57 8.13 -5.28
C SER A 80 13.84 7.46 -5.76
N ASP A 81 13.71 6.55 -6.72
CA ASP A 81 14.85 5.98 -7.46
C ASP A 81 15.93 5.36 -6.56
N ASN A 82 15.55 4.90 -5.37
CA ASN A 82 16.46 4.23 -4.46
C ASN A 82 16.42 2.71 -4.68
N SER A 83 17.53 2.03 -4.42
CA SER A 83 17.65 0.59 -4.69
C SER A 83 18.33 -0.18 -3.56
N ALA A 84 17.87 -1.39 -3.28
CA ALA A 84 18.60 -2.32 -2.42
C ALA A 84 18.30 -3.77 -2.79
N ASP A 85 18.97 -4.74 -2.17
CA ASP A 85 18.52 -6.12 -2.27
C ASP A 85 17.14 -6.29 -1.63
N ALA A 86 16.93 -5.78 -0.40
CA ALA A 86 15.65 -5.70 0.29
C ALA A 86 15.22 -4.24 0.53
N GLY A 87 13.99 -3.87 0.14
CA GLY A 87 13.45 -2.56 0.50
C GLY A 87 14.14 -1.38 -0.19
N GLY A 88 13.71 -1.06 -1.41
CA GLY A 88 14.36 -0.01 -2.22
C GLY A 88 14.18 1.37 -1.61
N GLY A 89 12.95 1.76 -1.32
CA GLY A 89 12.61 3.09 -0.81
C GLY A 89 12.79 3.18 0.70
N VAL A 90 11.76 2.77 1.44
CA VAL A 90 11.66 2.89 2.90
C VAL A 90 11.55 1.52 3.53
N VAL A 91 12.38 1.25 4.54
CA VAL A 91 12.33 0.04 5.34
C VAL A 91 12.20 0.39 6.81
N THR A 92 11.23 -0.21 7.48
CA THR A 92 11.13 -0.20 8.93
C THR A 92 11.13 -1.62 9.48
N VAL A 93 11.94 -1.85 10.52
CA VAL A 93 12.05 -3.15 11.19
C VAL A 93 11.90 -2.94 12.68
N TYR A 94 10.90 -3.57 13.31
CA TYR A 94 10.55 -3.36 14.73
C TYR A 94 10.35 -1.88 15.11
N ALA A 95 9.93 -1.06 14.15
CA ALA A 95 9.75 0.39 14.29
C ALA A 95 8.34 0.81 13.88
N ALA A 96 7.94 2.01 14.31
CA ALA A 96 6.71 2.65 13.88
C ALA A 96 7.00 3.67 12.76
N ALA A 97 6.22 3.64 11.68
CA ALA A 97 6.32 4.61 10.58
C ALA A 97 5.01 5.38 10.39
N THR A 98 5.12 6.68 10.17
CA THR A 98 4.01 7.52 9.69
C THR A 98 4.47 8.20 8.40
N ILE A 99 3.73 8.00 7.32
CA ILE A 99 4.01 8.56 6.00
C ILE A 99 2.76 9.32 5.57
N THR A 100 2.88 10.65 5.42
CA THR A 100 1.75 11.53 5.13
C THR A 100 2.06 12.48 3.99
N GLY A 101 1.12 12.69 3.06
CA GLY A 101 1.27 13.68 1.99
C GLY A 101 2.47 13.43 1.08
N SER A 102 3.00 12.20 1.04
CA SER A 102 4.32 11.92 0.50
C SER A 102 4.24 11.05 -0.76
N THR A 103 5.29 11.15 -1.58
CA THR A 103 5.44 10.36 -2.82
C THR A 103 6.61 9.39 -2.69
N ILE A 104 6.35 8.11 -2.92
CA ILE A 104 7.35 7.04 -2.88
C ILE A 104 7.35 6.35 -4.25
N THR A 105 8.35 6.64 -5.07
CA THR A 105 8.29 6.29 -6.50
C THR A 105 9.58 5.81 -7.14
N GLY A 106 9.50 4.89 -8.10
CA GLY A 106 10.67 4.43 -8.85
C GLY A 106 11.70 3.65 -8.02
N ASN A 107 11.36 3.23 -6.80
CA ASN A 107 12.28 2.50 -5.94
C ASN A 107 12.27 1.00 -6.27
N SER A 108 13.42 0.33 -6.08
CA SER A 108 13.59 -1.07 -6.50
C SER A 108 14.24 -1.97 -5.44
N ALA A 109 13.70 -3.17 -5.28
CA ALA A 109 14.34 -4.28 -4.55
C ALA A 109 14.78 -5.36 -5.55
N ILE A 110 16.09 -5.62 -5.63
CA ILE A 110 16.70 -6.30 -6.79
C ILE A 110 16.96 -7.80 -6.55
N LEU A 111 17.14 -8.24 -5.30
CA LEU A 111 17.53 -9.62 -5.02
C LEU A 111 16.35 -10.60 -4.98
N VAL A 112 16.65 -11.84 -5.38
CA VAL A 112 15.73 -12.97 -5.36
C VAL A 112 15.98 -13.83 -4.11
N GLY A 113 15.13 -13.71 -3.07
CA GLY A 113 15.17 -14.57 -1.88
C GLY A 113 14.07 -14.26 -0.84
N PRO A 114 13.80 -15.13 0.15
CA PRO A 114 12.92 -14.80 1.28
C PRO A 114 13.71 -14.25 2.50
N PRO A 115 13.17 -13.28 3.27
CA PRO A 115 12.01 -12.43 3.01
C PRO A 115 12.47 -11.12 2.35
N VAL A 116 12.60 -11.12 1.02
CA VAL A 116 13.10 -9.95 0.29
C VAL A 116 11.96 -9.34 -0.54
N GLY A 117 11.67 -8.06 -0.33
CA GLY A 117 10.57 -7.35 -0.99
C GLY A 117 10.44 -5.87 -0.57
N GLY A 118 9.32 -5.24 -0.89
CA GLY A 118 9.01 -3.85 -0.54
C GLY A 118 9.75 -2.83 -1.40
N GLY A 119 9.49 -2.81 -2.72
CA GLY A 119 10.18 -1.90 -3.64
C GLY A 119 10.07 -0.45 -3.18
N GLY A 120 8.84 -0.01 -2.88
CA GLY A 120 8.57 1.29 -2.27
C GLY A 120 8.72 1.27 -0.75
N VAL A 121 7.89 0.50 -0.04
CA VAL A 121 7.86 0.45 1.42
C VAL A 121 7.87 -0.99 1.92
N LEU A 122 8.74 -1.29 2.89
CA LEU A 122 8.77 -2.54 3.65
C LEU A 122 8.54 -2.26 5.14
N VAL A 123 7.53 -2.91 5.71
CA VAL A 123 7.19 -2.86 7.14
C VAL A 123 7.37 -4.25 7.73
N ALA A 124 8.44 -4.46 8.49
CA ALA A 124 8.77 -5.75 9.08
C ALA A 124 8.60 -5.71 10.61
N PHE A 125 7.72 -6.56 11.14
CA PHE A 125 7.52 -6.73 12.59
C PHE A 125 7.20 -5.44 13.38
N GLY A 126 6.74 -4.40 12.67
CA GLY A 126 6.46 -3.07 13.21
C GLY A 126 5.08 -2.59 12.79
N THR A 127 4.88 -1.27 12.83
CA THR A 127 3.64 -0.64 12.36
C THR A 127 3.94 0.44 11.34
N ALA A 128 3.04 0.64 10.39
CA ALA A 128 3.08 1.78 9.50
C ALA A 128 1.68 2.34 9.23
N ALA A 129 1.60 3.66 9.09
CA ALA A 129 0.43 4.37 8.59
C ALA A 129 0.82 5.19 7.37
N LEU A 130 0.15 4.95 6.24
CA LEU A 130 0.25 5.73 5.00
C LEU A 130 -1.04 6.51 4.85
N SER A 131 -0.97 7.84 4.89
CA SER A 131 -2.12 8.71 4.71
C SER A 131 -1.89 9.73 3.61
N SER A 132 -2.90 9.96 2.77
CA SER A 132 -2.83 10.95 1.68
C SER A 132 -1.54 10.87 0.86
N SER A 133 -1.05 9.66 0.62
CA SER A 133 0.27 9.40 0.03
C SER A 133 0.15 8.59 -1.26
N THR A 134 1.16 8.72 -2.12
CA THR A 134 1.24 7.99 -3.39
C THR A 134 2.45 7.06 -3.38
N VAL A 135 2.22 5.76 -3.63
CA VAL A 135 3.26 4.75 -3.81
C VAL A 135 3.17 4.21 -5.24
N SER A 136 4.09 4.61 -6.11
CA SER A 136 3.94 4.32 -7.55
C SER A 136 5.21 3.97 -8.30
N GLY A 137 5.10 3.13 -9.33
CA GLY A 137 6.24 2.81 -10.20
C GLY A 137 7.40 2.10 -9.48
N ASN A 138 7.14 1.50 -8.31
CA ASN A 138 8.16 0.75 -7.57
C ASN A 138 8.17 -0.72 -8.01
N SER A 139 9.31 -1.39 -7.86
CA SER A 139 9.50 -2.76 -8.31
C SER A 139 10.19 -3.64 -7.28
N ALA A 140 9.73 -4.87 -7.09
CA ALA A 140 10.38 -5.85 -6.21
C ALA A 140 10.06 -7.28 -6.63
N LEU A 141 10.69 -8.29 -6.02
CA LEU A 141 10.18 -9.65 -6.14
C LEU A 141 8.79 -9.79 -5.47
N ILE A 142 8.65 -9.21 -4.28
CA ILE A 142 7.44 -9.28 -3.44
C ILE A 142 7.09 -7.87 -2.98
N GLY A 143 5.83 -7.45 -3.10
CA GLY A 143 5.42 -6.13 -2.61
C GLY A 143 6.10 -5.01 -3.39
N GLY A 144 5.76 -4.88 -4.68
CA GLY A 144 6.39 -3.87 -5.56
C GLY A 144 6.23 -2.47 -4.97
N GLY A 145 4.99 -2.08 -4.66
CA GLY A 145 4.67 -0.86 -3.95
C GLY A 145 4.97 -1.01 -2.45
N VAL A 146 4.20 -1.85 -1.78
CA VAL A 146 4.28 -2.02 -0.32
C VAL A 146 4.33 -3.49 0.08
N GLN A 147 5.17 -3.81 1.06
CA GLN A 147 5.17 -5.10 1.75
C GLN A 147 4.96 -4.90 3.25
N ALA A 148 3.96 -5.59 3.81
CA ALA A 148 3.80 -5.79 5.25
C ALA A 148 4.23 -7.22 5.60
N PHE A 149 5.33 -7.36 6.33
CA PHE A 149 5.89 -8.64 6.75
C PHE A 149 5.75 -8.81 8.27
N ALA A 150 4.70 -9.52 8.68
CA ALA A 150 4.32 -9.66 10.09
C ALA A 150 4.19 -8.32 10.85
N GLY A 151 4.00 -7.22 10.11
CA GLY A 151 3.76 -5.88 10.63
C GLY A 151 2.32 -5.44 10.34
N ASN A 152 1.84 -4.43 11.07
CA ASN A 152 0.51 -3.87 10.85
C ASN A 152 0.60 -2.62 9.98
N LEU A 153 -0.29 -2.52 9.00
CA LEU A 153 -0.26 -1.46 8.00
C LEU A 153 -1.65 -0.81 7.88
N GLY A 154 -1.75 0.48 8.12
CA GLY A 154 -2.91 1.29 7.77
C GLY A 154 -2.61 2.09 6.49
N ILE A 155 -3.50 2.00 5.51
CA ILE A 155 -3.46 2.80 4.28
C ILE A 155 -4.78 3.55 4.19
N ASP A 156 -4.70 4.87 4.10
CA ASP A 156 -5.85 5.78 4.19
C ASP A 156 -5.71 6.95 3.20
N HIS A 157 -6.78 7.30 2.49
CA HIS A 157 -6.77 8.39 1.50
C HIS A 157 -5.62 8.32 0.46
N SER A 158 -5.12 7.11 0.16
CA SER A 158 -3.84 6.92 -0.53
C SER A 158 -3.97 6.15 -1.84
N THR A 159 -2.97 6.30 -2.70
CA THR A 159 -2.90 5.61 -4.01
C THR A 159 -1.68 4.70 -4.07
N ILE A 160 -1.90 3.44 -4.42
CA ILE A 160 -0.82 2.48 -4.75
C ILE A 160 -0.98 2.08 -6.21
N ALA A 161 -0.13 2.60 -7.09
CA ALA A 161 -0.36 2.45 -8.53
C ALA A 161 0.87 2.18 -9.40
N GLY A 162 0.68 1.41 -10.48
CA GLY A 162 1.73 1.17 -11.47
C GLY A 162 2.98 0.47 -10.92
N ASN A 163 2.86 -0.24 -9.78
CA ASN A 163 3.96 -0.99 -9.22
C ASN A 163 4.06 -2.37 -9.87
N SER A 164 5.26 -2.96 -9.86
CA SER A 164 5.53 -4.26 -10.47
C SER A 164 6.16 -5.24 -9.49
N ALA A 165 5.74 -6.50 -9.53
CA ALA A 165 6.40 -7.54 -8.75
C ALA A 165 6.23 -8.94 -9.35
N TYR A 166 6.78 -9.94 -8.68
CA TYR A 166 6.40 -11.33 -8.93
C TYR A 166 5.17 -11.74 -8.11
N TYR A 167 5.09 -11.30 -6.85
CA TYR A 167 3.94 -11.48 -5.95
C TYR A 167 3.51 -10.14 -5.33
N GLY A 168 2.20 -9.83 -5.35
CA GLY A 168 1.67 -8.64 -4.66
C GLY A 168 2.26 -7.35 -5.20
N ALA A 169 1.99 -7.00 -6.46
CA ALA A 169 2.68 -5.88 -7.09
C ALA A 169 2.32 -4.53 -6.45
N GLY A 170 1.05 -4.28 -6.16
CA GLY A 170 0.66 -3.13 -5.35
C GLY A 170 1.04 -3.33 -3.89
N LEU A 171 0.43 -4.34 -3.26
CA LEU A 171 0.56 -4.66 -1.85
C LEU A 171 0.81 -6.16 -1.65
N ALA A 172 1.78 -6.51 -0.81
CA ALA A 172 1.97 -7.86 -0.31
C ALA A 172 1.89 -7.89 1.22
N ASN A 173 0.92 -8.61 1.76
CA ASN A 173 0.69 -8.75 3.20
C ASN A 173 0.97 -10.19 3.66
N PHE A 174 1.81 -10.38 4.68
CA PHE A 174 2.17 -11.69 5.21
C PHE A 174 1.92 -11.79 6.73
N GLY A 175 1.09 -12.75 7.15
CA GLY A 175 0.92 -13.16 8.54
C GLY A 175 1.63 -14.50 8.81
N PHE A 176 2.83 -14.46 9.40
CA PHE A 176 3.68 -15.67 9.55
C PHE A 176 3.46 -16.48 10.84
N TYR A 177 2.92 -15.87 11.92
CA TYR A 177 3.08 -16.44 13.27
C TYR A 177 1.78 -16.92 13.92
N ALA A 178 0.69 -16.18 13.78
CA ALA A 178 -0.62 -16.51 14.36
C ALA A 178 -1.71 -15.58 13.78
N PRO A 179 -3.00 -15.90 13.96
CA PRO A 179 -4.08 -14.94 13.72
C PRO A 179 -3.81 -13.61 14.45
N GLY A 180 -3.97 -12.47 13.76
CA GLY A 180 -3.74 -11.13 14.31
C GLY A 180 -2.32 -10.55 14.12
N TYR A 181 -1.42 -11.28 13.46
CA TYR A 181 -0.15 -10.74 12.95
C TYR A 181 -0.28 -10.48 11.45
N GLY A 182 0.20 -9.33 10.98
CA GLY A 182 0.09 -8.97 9.56
C GLY A 182 -1.32 -8.49 9.20
N THR A 183 -1.87 -7.55 9.98
CA THR A 183 -3.15 -6.90 9.65
C THR A 183 -2.88 -5.67 8.80
N THR A 184 -3.44 -5.67 7.59
CA THR A 184 -3.49 -4.50 6.73
C THR A 184 -4.92 -3.96 6.67
N THR A 185 -5.09 -2.67 6.96
CA THR A 185 -6.36 -1.96 6.78
C THR A 185 -6.21 -0.99 5.61
N LEU A 186 -7.11 -1.07 4.64
CA LEU A 186 -7.17 -0.22 3.46
C LEU A 186 -8.49 0.54 3.47
N THR A 187 -8.45 1.85 3.74
CA THR A 187 -9.63 2.70 3.84
C THR A 187 -9.56 3.84 2.83
N ASN A 188 -10.66 4.16 2.15
CA ASN A 188 -10.74 5.34 1.26
C ASN A 188 -9.52 5.43 0.31
N SER A 189 -9.12 4.32 -0.28
CA SER A 189 -7.83 4.22 -0.97
C SER A 189 -7.95 3.45 -2.27
N THR A 190 -7.07 3.78 -3.20
CA THR A 190 -7.06 3.23 -4.56
C THR A 190 -5.83 2.36 -4.80
N ILE A 191 -6.02 1.14 -5.29
CA ILE A 191 -4.95 0.26 -5.78
C ILE A 191 -5.18 0.01 -7.26
N SER A 192 -4.32 0.57 -8.11
CA SER A 192 -4.60 0.61 -9.56
C SER A 192 -3.41 0.34 -10.46
N GLY A 193 -3.62 -0.40 -11.56
CA GLY A 193 -2.59 -0.56 -12.59
C GLY A 193 -1.34 -1.30 -12.14
N ASN A 194 -1.39 -2.05 -11.04
CA ASN A 194 -0.23 -2.81 -10.55
C ASN A 194 -0.15 -4.17 -11.26
N SER A 195 1.07 -4.63 -11.57
CA SER A 195 1.30 -5.82 -12.38
C SER A 195 2.21 -6.84 -11.69
N ALA A 196 1.65 -7.98 -11.30
CA ALA A 196 2.40 -9.11 -10.76
C ALA A 196 2.62 -10.18 -11.84
N ALA A 197 3.82 -10.76 -11.91
CA ALA A 197 4.09 -11.84 -12.86
C ALA A 197 3.33 -13.14 -12.52
N ALA A 198 3.10 -13.42 -11.23
CA ALA A 198 2.45 -14.64 -10.80
C ALA A 198 1.09 -14.39 -10.14
N VAL A 199 1.06 -13.72 -8.99
CA VAL A 199 -0.14 -13.70 -8.14
C VAL A 199 -0.32 -12.37 -7.41
N GLY A 200 -1.56 -11.88 -7.33
CA GLY A 200 -1.91 -10.66 -6.61
C GLY A 200 -1.39 -9.43 -7.31
N GLY A 201 -2.04 -9.01 -8.40
CA GLY A 201 -1.64 -7.80 -9.14
C GLY A 201 -1.77 -6.58 -8.24
N GLY A 202 -2.98 -6.33 -7.75
CA GLY A 202 -3.24 -5.31 -6.73
C GLY A 202 -2.72 -5.76 -5.37
N VAL A 203 -3.26 -6.87 -4.85
CA VAL A 203 -2.97 -7.35 -3.50
C VAL A 203 -2.68 -8.84 -3.48
N PHE A 204 -1.57 -9.21 -2.86
CA PHE A 204 -1.30 -10.56 -2.38
C PHE A 204 -1.44 -10.60 -0.86
N ASN A 205 -2.40 -11.38 -0.35
CA ASN A 205 -2.73 -11.42 1.07
C ASN A 205 -2.56 -12.82 1.68
N GLY A 206 -1.47 -13.01 2.42
CA GLY A 206 -1.22 -14.13 3.34
C GLY A 206 -1.37 -13.75 4.82
N GLY A 207 -1.96 -12.60 5.14
CA GLY A 207 -2.32 -12.16 6.51
C GLY A 207 -3.80 -11.79 6.58
N GLN A 208 -4.15 -10.81 7.42
CA GLN A 208 -5.49 -10.25 7.42
C GLN A 208 -5.53 -8.95 6.59
N LEU A 209 -6.45 -8.85 5.64
CA LEU A 209 -6.74 -7.64 4.90
C LEU A 209 -8.17 -7.19 5.24
N ASN A 210 -8.32 -5.96 5.73
CA ASN A 210 -9.61 -5.31 5.90
C ASN A 210 -9.69 -4.15 4.91
N ALA A 211 -10.48 -4.28 3.86
CA ALA A 211 -10.69 -3.22 2.88
C ALA A 211 -12.07 -2.60 3.06
N ARG A 212 -12.10 -1.27 3.21
CA ARG A 212 -13.32 -0.49 3.39
C ARG A 212 -13.30 0.73 2.49
N ASN A 213 -14.35 0.96 1.70
CA ASN A 213 -14.37 2.10 0.78
C ASN A 213 -13.11 2.14 -0.09
N ALA A 214 -12.65 0.96 -0.54
CA ALA A 214 -11.46 0.83 -1.36
C ALA A 214 -11.86 0.59 -2.82
N THR A 215 -11.04 1.08 -3.75
CA THR A 215 -11.17 0.78 -5.19
C THR A 215 -9.92 0.06 -5.67
N ILE A 216 -10.08 -1.19 -6.09
CA ILE A 216 -9.00 -2.05 -6.58
C ILE A 216 -9.31 -2.42 -8.03
N THR A 217 -8.61 -1.80 -9.00
CA THR A 217 -8.97 -1.90 -10.42
C THR A 217 -7.79 -1.84 -11.38
N GLY A 218 -7.94 -2.35 -12.59
CA GLY A 218 -6.90 -2.26 -13.64
C GLY A 218 -5.60 -2.97 -13.30
N ASN A 219 -5.58 -3.84 -12.28
CA ASN A 219 -4.39 -4.59 -11.90
C ASN A 219 -4.27 -5.87 -12.73
N SER A 220 -3.09 -6.49 -12.77
CA SER A 220 -2.83 -7.68 -13.59
C SER A 220 -1.99 -8.71 -12.85
N ALA A 221 -2.38 -9.98 -12.93
CA ALA A 221 -1.57 -11.11 -12.51
C ALA A 221 -1.93 -12.40 -13.28
N GLY A 222 -1.14 -13.45 -13.10
CA GLY A 222 -1.54 -14.80 -13.53
C GLY A 222 -2.79 -15.29 -12.77
N TYR A 223 -2.89 -14.98 -11.48
CA TYR A 223 -4.05 -15.26 -10.63
C TYR A 223 -4.30 -14.10 -9.66
N GLY A 224 -5.57 -13.74 -9.44
CA GLY A 224 -5.97 -12.64 -8.56
C GLY A 224 -5.38 -11.33 -9.02
N GLY A 225 -5.86 -10.83 -10.16
CA GLY A 225 -5.48 -9.53 -10.69
C GLY A 225 -5.71 -8.45 -9.65
N GLY A 226 -6.91 -8.43 -9.06
CA GLY A 226 -7.27 -7.52 -7.97
C GLY A 226 -6.67 -8.00 -6.65
N ILE A 227 -7.23 -9.08 -6.10
CA ILE A 227 -6.82 -9.66 -4.81
C ILE A 227 -6.58 -11.15 -4.95
N ALA A 228 -5.45 -11.62 -4.43
CA ALA A 228 -5.19 -13.03 -4.20
C ALA A 228 -5.02 -13.30 -2.69
N THR A 229 -5.73 -14.27 -2.13
CA THR A 229 -5.67 -14.59 -0.69
C THR A 229 -5.63 -16.08 -0.38
N GLY A 230 -5.07 -16.46 0.77
CA GLY A 230 -5.14 -17.83 1.30
C GLY A 230 -4.29 -18.89 0.56
N LEU A 231 -3.27 -18.46 -0.20
CA LEU A 231 -2.50 -19.37 -1.07
C LEU A 231 -1.20 -19.93 -0.46
N LEU A 232 -0.56 -19.18 0.44
CA LEU A 232 0.74 -19.56 1.02
C LEU A 232 0.69 -19.73 2.55
N THR A 233 -0.35 -19.24 3.20
CA THR A 233 -0.53 -19.35 4.64
C THR A 233 -1.98 -19.73 4.94
N PRO A 234 -2.23 -20.53 6.00
CA PRO A 234 -3.59 -20.88 6.42
C PRO A 234 -4.32 -19.70 7.09
N TYR A 235 -3.67 -18.54 7.21
CA TYR A 235 -4.16 -17.37 7.95
C TYR A 235 -4.58 -16.20 7.04
N GLY A 236 -4.44 -16.36 5.72
CA GLY A 236 -4.94 -15.38 4.76
C GLY A 236 -6.45 -15.22 4.88
N SER A 237 -6.92 -14.05 5.30
CA SER A 237 -8.34 -13.66 5.32
C SER A 237 -8.49 -12.27 4.74
N THR A 238 -9.52 -12.08 3.90
CA THR A 238 -9.84 -10.80 3.30
C THR A 238 -11.28 -10.43 3.65
N ASP A 239 -11.44 -9.34 4.39
CA ASP A 239 -12.73 -8.78 4.74
C ASP A 239 -12.96 -7.53 3.88
N LEU A 240 -14.03 -7.54 3.08
CA LEU A 240 -14.41 -6.43 2.18
C LEU A 240 -15.68 -5.76 2.71
N THR A 241 -15.72 -4.44 2.73
CA THR A 241 -16.94 -3.68 3.05
C THR A 241 -17.01 -2.45 2.18
N ASN A 242 -18.17 -2.18 1.57
CA ASN A 242 -18.38 -0.97 0.78
C ASN A 242 -17.27 -0.71 -0.26
N SER A 243 -16.71 -1.77 -0.88
CA SER A 243 -15.50 -1.71 -1.71
C SER A 243 -15.70 -2.27 -3.12
N ILE A 244 -14.92 -1.76 -4.07
CA ILE A 244 -14.88 -2.20 -5.46
C ILE A 244 -13.63 -3.03 -5.71
N VAL A 245 -13.80 -4.24 -6.27
CA VAL A 245 -12.72 -5.04 -6.86
C VAL A 245 -13.15 -5.40 -8.28
N ALA A 246 -12.75 -4.62 -9.27
CA ALA A 246 -13.34 -4.70 -10.61
C ALA A 246 -12.36 -4.36 -11.74
N ASP A 247 -12.67 -4.81 -12.95
CA ASP A 247 -12.01 -4.41 -14.20
C ASP A 247 -10.49 -4.66 -14.19
N GLN A 248 -10.06 -5.81 -13.69
CA GLN A 248 -8.65 -6.21 -13.75
C GLN A 248 -8.24 -6.55 -15.19
N VAL A 249 -7.00 -6.21 -15.55
CA VAL A 249 -6.43 -6.48 -16.87
C VAL A 249 -6.18 -7.98 -17.06
N GLY A 250 -5.88 -8.71 -15.98
CA GLY A 250 -5.66 -10.16 -16.03
C GLY A 250 -5.67 -10.79 -14.65
N GLY A 251 -6.05 -12.08 -14.58
CA GLY A 251 -6.06 -12.86 -13.34
C GLY A 251 -7.37 -12.84 -12.55
N GLY A 252 -8.39 -12.10 -13.01
CA GLY A 252 -9.70 -11.96 -12.36
C GLY A 252 -9.69 -11.02 -11.14
N ASP A 253 -10.87 -10.66 -10.64
CA ASP A 253 -11.02 -9.74 -9.51
C ASP A 253 -10.43 -10.34 -8.23
N CYS A 254 -10.80 -11.58 -7.92
CA CYS A 254 -10.42 -12.29 -6.73
C CYS A 254 -9.95 -13.71 -7.03
N TYR A 255 -8.98 -14.19 -6.25
CA TYR A 255 -8.52 -15.58 -6.31
C TYR A 255 -8.14 -16.09 -4.92
N GLY A 256 -8.61 -17.27 -4.57
CA GLY A 256 -8.45 -17.84 -3.23
C GLY A 256 -9.78 -18.17 -2.57
N SER A 257 -9.75 -18.58 -1.31
CA SER A 257 -10.92 -19.20 -0.64
C SER A 257 -11.37 -18.53 0.65
N VAL A 258 -10.85 -17.36 1.00
CA VAL A 258 -11.14 -16.70 2.30
C VAL A 258 -11.49 -15.23 2.08
N PHE A 259 -12.68 -15.02 1.53
CA PHE A 259 -13.30 -13.70 1.42
C PHE A 259 -14.52 -13.65 2.34
N THR A 260 -14.58 -12.63 3.18
CA THR A 260 -15.75 -12.30 3.99
C THR A 260 -16.31 -10.98 3.48
N SER A 261 -17.58 -10.97 3.11
CA SER A 261 -18.28 -9.73 2.81
C SER A 261 -18.92 -9.16 4.08
N GLY A 262 -18.56 -7.91 4.39
CA GLY A 262 -19.25 -7.01 5.32
C GLY A 262 -20.38 -6.20 4.65
N ASP A 263 -20.87 -6.68 3.51
CA ASP A 263 -21.91 -6.09 2.65
C ASP A 263 -21.46 -4.88 1.82
N PHE A 264 -22.29 -4.54 0.84
CA PHE A 264 -22.14 -3.39 -0.06
C PHE A 264 -20.89 -3.43 -0.95
N ASN A 265 -20.40 -4.61 -1.31
CA ASN A 265 -19.23 -4.73 -2.18
C ASN A 265 -19.63 -4.94 -3.64
N LEU A 266 -18.76 -4.55 -4.58
CA LEU A 266 -18.94 -4.80 -6.00
C LEU A 266 -17.71 -5.52 -6.55
N ASP A 267 -17.92 -6.64 -7.23
CA ASP A 267 -16.92 -7.25 -8.11
C ASP A 267 -17.49 -7.46 -9.52
N SER A 268 -16.64 -7.33 -10.54
CA SER A 268 -17.06 -7.30 -11.95
C SER A 268 -17.15 -8.69 -12.60
N ASP A 269 -16.49 -9.70 -12.05
CA ASP A 269 -16.46 -11.06 -12.60
C ASP A 269 -16.98 -12.16 -11.65
N ASN A 270 -17.54 -11.76 -10.50
CA ASN A 270 -18.13 -12.65 -9.49
C ASN A 270 -17.13 -13.67 -8.89
N THR A 271 -15.83 -13.39 -8.95
CA THR A 271 -14.81 -14.26 -8.36
C THR A 271 -14.56 -14.00 -6.88
N CYS A 272 -15.05 -12.89 -6.32
CA CYS A 272 -14.89 -12.56 -4.90
C CYS A 272 -15.87 -13.31 -3.98
N ASN A 273 -16.81 -14.08 -4.55
CA ASN A 273 -17.83 -14.85 -3.83
C ASN A 273 -18.59 -14.00 -2.81
N LEU A 274 -19.05 -12.84 -3.26
CA LEU A 274 -19.88 -11.93 -2.48
C LEU A 274 -21.29 -12.53 -2.32
N THR A 275 -21.81 -12.56 -1.09
CA THR A 275 -23.08 -13.26 -0.77
C THR A 275 -24.02 -12.47 0.13
N GLN A 276 -23.65 -11.28 0.57
CA GLN A 276 -24.54 -10.45 1.39
C GLN A 276 -25.61 -9.78 0.52
N ALA A 277 -26.65 -9.25 1.16
CA ALA A 277 -27.87 -8.83 0.48
C ALA A 277 -27.69 -7.62 -0.44
N SER A 278 -26.74 -6.75 -0.14
CA SER A 278 -26.46 -5.49 -0.85
C SER A 278 -25.16 -5.57 -1.66
N ASP A 279 -24.51 -6.73 -1.68
CA ASP A 279 -23.39 -6.99 -2.58
C ASP A 279 -23.87 -7.03 -4.04
N ILE A 280 -22.99 -6.63 -4.96
CA ILE A 280 -23.22 -6.56 -6.40
C ILE A 280 -22.21 -7.47 -7.12
N PRO A 281 -22.38 -8.80 -7.06
CA PRO A 281 -21.52 -9.72 -7.79
C PRO A 281 -21.77 -9.68 -9.29
N GLY A 282 -20.70 -9.52 -10.08
CA GLY A 282 -20.78 -9.34 -11.53
C GLY A 282 -21.33 -7.98 -11.95
N GLY A 283 -21.16 -6.95 -11.11
CA GLY A 283 -21.65 -5.59 -11.33
C GLY A 283 -20.78 -4.78 -12.30
N ASN A 284 -21.36 -3.72 -12.87
CA ASN A 284 -20.65 -2.76 -13.70
C ASN A 284 -20.05 -1.64 -12.81
N ALA A 285 -18.74 -1.72 -12.54
CA ALA A 285 -18.07 -0.70 -11.74
C ALA A 285 -18.01 0.66 -12.44
N ASP A 286 -17.84 0.67 -13.77
CA ASP A 286 -17.75 1.85 -14.65
C ASP A 286 -16.97 3.01 -14.03
N VAL A 287 -15.71 2.74 -13.76
CA VAL A 287 -14.79 3.70 -13.14
C VAL A 287 -14.01 4.46 -14.22
N GLY A 288 -13.85 5.77 -14.03
CA GLY A 288 -13.07 6.64 -14.91
C GLY A 288 -11.56 6.33 -14.84
N PRO A 289 -10.73 7.02 -15.64
CA PRO A 289 -9.28 6.85 -15.56
C PRO A 289 -8.75 7.24 -14.17
N LEU A 290 -7.61 6.64 -13.79
CA LEU A 290 -6.87 7.10 -12.61
C LEU A 290 -6.39 8.53 -12.87
N ALA A 291 -6.83 9.47 -12.04
CA ALA A 291 -6.49 10.89 -12.19
C ALA A 291 -6.57 11.61 -10.86
N LEU A 292 -5.93 12.79 -10.78
CA LEU A 292 -6.10 13.70 -9.66
C LEU A 292 -7.49 14.36 -9.74
N ASN A 293 -8.44 13.82 -8.99
CA ASN A 293 -9.80 14.37 -8.89
C ASN A 293 -9.87 15.32 -7.69
N ALA A 294 -10.24 16.58 -7.93
CA ALA A 294 -10.41 17.57 -6.87
C ALA A 294 -11.53 17.14 -5.88
N PRO A 295 -11.45 17.52 -4.60
CA PRO A 295 -10.37 18.27 -3.94
C PRO A 295 -9.18 17.41 -3.44
N GLY A 296 -9.10 16.14 -3.85
CA GLY A 296 -8.16 15.16 -3.30
C GLY A 296 -6.69 15.45 -3.60
N ALA A 297 -5.81 14.97 -2.71
CA ALA A 297 -4.36 15.09 -2.83
C ALA A 297 -3.70 13.89 -3.52
N THR A 298 -4.45 12.81 -3.77
CA THR A 298 -3.97 11.56 -4.39
C THR A 298 -4.88 11.17 -5.55
N GLU A 299 -4.35 10.39 -6.50
CA GLU A 299 -5.13 9.98 -7.67
C GLU A 299 -6.19 8.94 -7.33
N THR A 300 -7.37 9.11 -7.89
CA THR A 300 -8.56 8.26 -7.64
C THR A 300 -9.20 7.89 -8.96
N HIS A 301 -10.04 6.86 -8.95
CA HIS A 301 -10.98 6.61 -10.05
C HIS A 301 -12.34 7.22 -9.71
N ALA A 302 -12.79 8.19 -10.51
CA ALA A 302 -14.14 8.74 -10.37
C ALA A 302 -15.20 7.76 -10.87
N LEU A 303 -16.37 7.68 -10.23
CA LEU A 303 -17.48 6.88 -10.73
C LEU A 303 -18.16 7.56 -11.93
N LEU A 304 -18.31 6.83 -13.04
CA LEU A 304 -18.95 7.33 -14.25
C LEU A 304 -20.49 7.17 -14.20
N PRO A 305 -21.25 7.98 -14.96
CA PRO A 305 -22.68 7.78 -15.09
C PRO A 305 -23.03 6.41 -15.68
N GLY A 306 -23.73 5.58 -14.91
CA GLY A 306 -24.07 4.20 -15.28
C GLY A 306 -23.36 3.13 -14.44
N SER A 307 -22.45 3.54 -13.57
CA SER A 307 -21.87 2.67 -12.54
C SER A 307 -22.93 2.15 -11.57
N ASP A 308 -22.90 0.84 -11.28
CA ASP A 308 -23.73 0.21 -10.27
C ASP A 308 -23.27 0.55 -8.83
N ALA A 309 -22.08 1.15 -8.67
CA ALA A 309 -21.56 1.58 -7.37
C ALA A 309 -22.19 2.87 -6.83
N LEU A 310 -22.92 3.61 -7.68
CA LEU A 310 -23.52 4.89 -7.35
C LEU A 310 -24.71 4.72 -6.41
N ASP A 311 -24.70 5.44 -5.29
CA ASP A 311 -25.73 5.43 -4.25
C ASP A 311 -26.09 4.01 -3.77
N ALA A 312 -25.13 3.07 -3.87
CA ALA A 312 -25.33 1.65 -3.60
C ALA A 312 -24.61 1.15 -2.35
N GLY A 313 -23.89 2.02 -1.65
CA GLY A 313 -23.10 1.74 -0.47
C GLY A 313 -23.76 2.12 0.85
N ASP A 314 -23.05 1.84 1.95
CA ASP A 314 -23.48 2.20 3.31
C ASP A 314 -22.45 3.05 4.07
N CYS A 315 -22.99 4.07 4.73
CA CYS A 315 -22.29 4.98 5.63
C CYS A 315 -23.01 5.15 6.96
N SER A 316 -24.01 4.29 7.23
CA SER A 316 -24.61 4.17 8.54
C SER A 316 -23.55 3.80 9.59
N GLY A 317 -23.72 4.28 10.82
CA GLY A 317 -22.78 4.01 11.92
C GLY A 317 -21.51 4.89 11.96
N GLY A 318 -21.32 5.81 11.00
CA GLY A 318 -20.34 6.92 11.12
C GLY A 318 -18.86 6.52 11.13
N ALA A 319 -18.51 5.30 10.73
CA ALA A 319 -17.13 4.81 10.76
C ALA A 319 -16.24 5.39 9.64
N VAL A 320 -16.84 5.93 8.56
CA VAL A 320 -16.16 6.68 7.49
C VAL A 320 -17.08 7.82 7.08
N THR A 321 -16.57 9.06 7.08
CA THR A 321 -17.37 10.28 6.88
C THR A 321 -17.12 10.98 5.55
N ASP A 322 -16.10 10.56 4.81
CA ASP A 322 -15.64 11.14 3.56
C ASP A 322 -15.08 10.08 2.60
N ASP A 323 -14.72 10.47 1.38
CA ASP A 323 -14.05 9.65 0.38
C ASP A 323 -12.54 9.93 0.32
N GLN A 324 -11.79 9.26 -0.56
CA GLN A 324 -10.34 9.45 -0.72
C GLN A 324 -9.92 10.91 -0.98
N ARG A 325 -10.83 11.74 -1.50
CA ARG A 325 -10.59 13.15 -1.79
C ARG A 325 -10.97 14.06 -0.63
N THR A 326 -11.45 13.51 0.49
CA THR A 326 -12.05 14.21 1.63
C THR A 326 -13.42 14.82 1.33
N VAL A 327 -14.12 14.36 0.28
CA VAL A 327 -15.51 14.76 0.03
C VAL A 327 -16.42 14.01 0.99
N SER A 328 -17.26 14.75 1.71
CA SER A 328 -18.19 14.20 2.70
C SER A 328 -19.16 13.18 2.10
N ARG A 329 -19.54 12.18 2.89
CA ARG A 329 -20.46 11.12 2.51
C ARG A 329 -21.79 11.21 3.30
N PRO A 330 -22.97 10.95 2.70
CA PRO A 330 -23.22 10.81 1.27
C PRO A 330 -23.34 12.17 0.56
N GLN A 331 -23.13 12.20 -0.76
CA GLN A 331 -23.49 13.33 -1.63
C GLN A 331 -24.82 13.10 -2.37
N GLY A 332 -25.31 11.86 -2.42
CA GLY A 332 -26.61 11.50 -2.95
C GLY A 332 -27.55 10.86 -1.91
N PRO A 333 -28.57 10.12 -2.36
CA PRO A 333 -29.47 9.36 -1.48
C PRO A 333 -28.77 8.39 -0.52
N ALA A 334 -27.62 7.83 -0.93
CA ALA A 334 -26.80 6.94 -0.12
C ALA A 334 -25.32 7.17 -0.46
N CYS A 335 -24.44 6.45 0.21
CA CYS A 335 -23.02 6.54 -0.10
C CYS A 335 -22.68 5.71 -1.32
N ASP A 336 -21.65 6.10 -2.05
CA ASP A 336 -21.13 5.31 -3.16
C ASP A 336 -20.23 4.17 -2.65
N ILE A 337 -20.24 3.04 -3.35
CA ILE A 337 -19.29 1.94 -3.13
C ILE A 337 -17.90 2.36 -3.62
N GLY A 338 -16.86 2.01 -2.87
CA GLY A 338 -15.46 2.27 -3.25
C GLY A 338 -14.91 3.58 -2.68
N ALA A 339 -13.77 4.02 -3.23
CA ALA A 339 -12.95 5.10 -2.68
C ALA A 339 -13.39 6.52 -3.08
N TYR A 340 -14.40 6.65 -3.93
CA TYR A 340 -14.86 7.91 -4.50
C TYR A 340 -16.36 8.11 -4.21
N GLU A 341 -16.74 9.33 -3.81
CA GLU A 341 -18.12 9.75 -3.61
C GLU A 341 -18.51 10.81 -4.65
N ARG A 342 -19.39 10.48 -5.57
CA ARG A 342 -19.79 11.36 -6.66
C ARG A 342 -20.67 12.49 -6.15
N GLU A 343 -20.14 13.70 -6.25
CA GLU A 343 -20.89 14.93 -6.07
C GLU A 343 -21.99 15.03 -7.13
N GLN A 344 -23.23 15.28 -6.71
CA GLN A 344 -24.30 15.57 -7.65
C GLN A 344 -24.08 16.94 -8.30
N ALA A 345 -24.27 17.04 -9.61
CA ALA A 345 -24.30 18.33 -10.28
C ALA A 345 -25.47 19.15 -9.71
N VAL A 346 -25.16 20.34 -9.20
CA VAL A 346 -26.15 21.32 -8.69
C VAL A 346 -27.06 21.82 -9.81
#